data_AF-A0A2H0DUU7-F1
#
_entry.id   AF-A0A2H0DUU7-F1
#
_cell.length_a   1.000
_cell.length_b   1.000
_cell.length_c   1.000
_cell.angle_alpha   90.00
_cell.angle_beta   90.00
_cell.angle_gamma   90.00
#
_symmetry.space_group_name_H-M   'P 1'
#
loop_
_entity.id
_entity.type
_entity.pdbx_description
1 polymer ?
#
loop_
_entity_poly.entity_id
_entity_poly.type
_entity_poly.pdbx_seq_one_letter_code
_entity_poly.pdbx_strand_id
1 'polypeptide(L)'
;MSEMDDSMETTPQSAGSASAKKFQLREVLALGEYDPDYLGTFVEWHTLSRPVQWSLIKKALDIRESQLVQQWAEINNILDFRLKPELKIALKNIEKQRHRVMRDRELLLMEYFGKIS
;
A
#
# COMPACT_ATOMS: atom_id res chain seq x y z
N MET A 1 -54.28 22.91 -11.42
CA MET A 1 -54.52 22.00 -12.55
C MET A 1 -53.34 22.22 -13.49
N SER A 2 -52.24 21.45 -13.33
CA SER A 2 -51.92 20.24 -14.12
C SER A 2 -51.99 20.55 -15.63
N GLU A 3 -50.95 20.36 -16.44
CA GLU A 3 -50.14 19.14 -16.59
C GLU A 3 -48.70 19.44 -17.05
N MET A 4 -47.79 18.59 -16.58
CA MET A 4 -46.40 18.46 -16.99
C MET A 4 -46.34 17.62 -18.27
N ASP A 5 -45.48 17.97 -19.23
CA ASP A 5 -44.95 17.00 -20.18
C ASP A 5 -43.43 17.14 -20.25
N ASP A 6 -42.79 16.00 -20.07
CA ASP A 6 -41.45 15.76 -19.59
C ASP A 6 -40.72 15.06 -20.74
N SER A 7 -39.79 15.77 -21.40
CA SER A 7 -38.97 15.18 -22.46
C SER A 7 -37.51 15.47 -22.18
N MET A 8 -36.98 14.73 -21.21
CA MET A 8 -35.55 14.64 -20.96
C MET A 8 -35.00 13.53 -21.85
N GLU A 9 -34.33 13.89 -22.95
CA GLU A 9 -33.42 12.96 -23.64
C GLU A 9 -32.30 12.60 -22.67
N THR A 10 -32.47 11.47 -21.97
CA THR A 10 -31.39 10.81 -21.26
C THR A 10 -30.43 10.23 -22.29
N THR A 11 -29.37 10.97 -22.59
CA THR A 11 -28.17 10.40 -23.21
C THR A 11 -27.74 9.22 -22.32
N PRO A 12 -27.56 7.99 -22.85
CA PRO A 12 -27.04 6.91 -22.06
C PRO A 12 -25.60 7.27 -21.69
N GLN A 13 -25.43 7.71 -20.44
CA GLN A 13 -24.14 7.88 -19.82
C GLN A 13 -23.53 6.49 -19.76
N SER A 14 -22.78 6.16 -20.80
CA SER A 14 -21.94 4.98 -20.86
C SER A 14 -21.09 5.01 -19.59
N ALA A 15 -21.48 4.18 -18.62
CA ALA A 15 -20.65 3.84 -17.48
C ALA A 15 -19.42 3.14 -18.07
N GLY A 16 -18.45 3.95 -18.48
CA GLY A 16 -17.11 3.50 -18.79
C GLY A 16 -16.62 2.86 -17.51
N SER A 17 -16.74 1.52 -17.46
CA SER A 17 -16.11 0.67 -16.47
C SER A 17 -14.69 1.17 -16.32
N ALA A 18 -14.41 1.88 -15.23
CA ALA A 18 -13.07 2.24 -14.85
C ALA A 18 -12.32 0.91 -14.75
N SER A 19 -11.53 0.58 -15.77
CA SER A 19 -10.72 -0.62 -15.81
C SER A 19 -9.89 -0.60 -14.54
N ALA A 20 -10.22 -1.47 -13.59
CA ALA A 20 -9.50 -1.57 -12.33
C ALA A 20 -8.05 -1.83 -12.70
N LYS A 21 -7.18 -0.86 -12.40
CA LYS A 21 -5.78 -0.88 -12.82
C LYS A 21 -5.12 -2.13 -12.22
N LYS A 22 -4.90 -3.15 -13.04
CA LYS A 22 -4.19 -4.37 -12.63
C LYS A 22 -2.71 -4.02 -12.59
N PHE A 23 -2.18 -3.85 -11.39
CA PHE A 23 -0.75 -3.67 -11.18
C PHE A 23 0.00 -4.95 -11.55
N GLN A 24 1.26 -4.82 -11.99
CA GLN A 24 2.16 -5.96 -12.15
C GLN A 24 2.93 -6.23 -10.85
N LEU A 25 3.39 -7.47 -10.63
CA LEU A 25 4.15 -7.85 -9.43
C LEU A 25 5.34 -6.88 -9.15
N ARG A 26 6.08 -6.52 -10.19
CA ARG A 26 7.21 -5.58 -10.08
C ARG A 26 6.78 -4.18 -9.64
N GLU A 27 5.61 -3.74 -10.08
CA GLU A 27 5.08 -2.41 -9.75
C GLU A 27 4.65 -2.36 -8.28
N VAL A 28 3.95 -3.38 -7.78
CA VAL A 28 3.55 -3.42 -6.36
C VAL A 28 4.75 -3.50 -5.43
N LEU A 29 5.77 -4.30 -5.77
CA LEU A 29 7.03 -4.36 -5.03
C LEU A 29 7.77 -3.01 -5.03
N ALA A 30 7.77 -2.29 -6.15
CA ALA A 30 8.36 -0.96 -6.26
C ALA A 30 7.61 0.09 -5.44
N LEU A 31 6.33 -0.13 -5.16
CA LEU A 31 5.51 0.71 -4.28
C LEU A 31 5.70 0.36 -2.79
N GLY A 32 6.47 -0.69 -2.47
CA GLY A 32 6.74 -1.13 -1.11
C GLY A 32 5.71 -2.14 -0.57
N GLU A 33 4.95 -2.82 -1.43
CA GLU A 33 4.12 -3.96 -1.03
C GLU A 33 5.01 -5.18 -0.74
N TYR A 34 4.83 -5.77 0.45
CA TYR A 34 5.68 -6.83 0.96
C TYR A 34 4.90 -8.01 1.56
N ASP A 35 3.57 -7.94 1.61
CA ASP A 35 2.72 -8.99 2.20
C ASP A 35 2.74 -10.26 1.33
N PRO A 36 3.29 -11.40 1.81
CA PRO A 36 3.37 -12.63 1.04
C PRO A 36 2.00 -13.15 0.59
N ASP A 37 0.94 -12.94 1.38
CA ASP A 37 -0.41 -13.41 1.04
C ASP A 37 -0.95 -12.65 -0.18
N TYR A 38 -0.74 -11.33 -0.20
CA TYR A 38 -1.09 -10.50 -1.34
C TYR A 38 -0.19 -10.76 -2.56
N LEU A 39 1.13 -10.89 -2.35
CA LEU A 39 2.07 -11.23 -3.42
C LEU A 39 1.77 -12.62 -4.01
N GLY A 40 1.21 -13.53 -3.22
CA GLY A 40 0.68 -14.82 -3.64
C GLY A 40 -0.52 -14.76 -4.59
N THR A 41 -1.09 -13.59 -4.85
CA THR A 41 -2.13 -13.45 -5.89
C THR A 41 -1.55 -13.33 -7.31
N PHE A 42 -0.24 -13.08 -7.44
CA PHE A 42 0.45 -12.95 -8.72
C PHE A 42 1.00 -14.31 -9.17
N VAL A 43 0.68 -14.72 -10.40
CA VAL A 43 1.18 -15.99 -10.95
C VAL A 43 2.71 -16.02 -10.97
N GLU A 44 3.35 -14.88 -11.28
CA GLU A 44 4.81 -14.78 -11.30
C GLU A 44 5.42 -15.09 -9.93
N TRP A 45 4.75 -14.75 -8.83
CA TRP A 45 5.26 -14.98 -7.47
C TRP A 45 5.52 -16.45 -7.19
N HIS A 46 4.63 -17.33 -7.64
CA HIS A 46 4.76 -18.78 -7.45
C HIS A 46 5.89 -19.42 -8.27
N THR A 47 6.39 -18.71 -9.30
CA THR A 47 7.52 -19.21 -10.12
C THR A 47 8.89 -18.88 -9.51
N LEU A 48 8.92 -18.00 -8.51
CA LEU A 48 10.15 -17.57 -7.86
C LEU A 48 10.60 -18.57 -6.79
N SER A 49 11.91 -18.78 -6.69
CA SER A 49 12.47 -19.55 -5.58
C SER A 49 12.30 -18.79 -4.26
N ARG A 50 12.20 -19.53 -3.14
CA ARG A 50 12.02 -18.95 -1.81
C ARG A 50 13.08 -17.89 -1.43
N PRO A 51 14.38 -18.07 -1.73
CA PRO A 51 15.38 -17.02 -1.49
C PRO A 51 15.16 -15.76 -2.34
N VAL A 52 14.67 -15.91 -3.58
CA VAL A 52 14.36 -14.78 -4.47
C VAL A 52 13.14 -14.03 -3.97
N GLN A 53 12.08 -14.74 -3.58
CA GLN A 53 10.90 -14.15 -2.93
C GLN A 53 11.30 -13.32 -1.71
N TRP A 54 12.13 -13.88 -0.82
CA TRP A 54 12.65 -13.14 0.32
C TRP A 54 13.42 -11.88 -0.08
N SER A 55 14.31 -11.97 -1.07
CA SER A 55 15.08 -10.81 -1.53
C SER A 55 14.17 -9.66 -2.01
N LEU A 56 13.07 -10.00 -2.69
CA LEU A 56 12.08 -9.03 -3.15
C LEU A 56 11.27 -8.44 -1.98
N ILE A 57 10.79 -9.27 -1.04
CA ILE A 57 10.11 -8.82 0.18
C ILE A 57 11.01 -7.88 0.98
N LYS A 58 12.28 -8.25 1.19
CA LYS A 58 13.25 -7.42 1.91
C LYS A 58 13.39 -6.05 1.25
N LYS A 59 13.52 -6.01 -0.08
CA LYS A 59 13.60 -4.75 -0.84
C LYS A 59 12.33 -3.91 -0.69
N ALA A 60 11.14 -4.53 -0.73
CA ALA A 60 9.88 -3.83 -0.57
C ALA A 60 9.70 -3.29 0.86
N LEU A 61 10.11 -4.04 1.90
CA LEU A 61 10.17 -3.57 3.28
C LEU A 61 11.08 -2.34 3.42
N ASP A 62 12.26 -2.36 2.80
CA ASP A 62 13.20 -1.22 2.81
C ASP A 62 12.57 0.03 2.14
N ILE A 63 11.88 -0.16 1.00
CA ILE A 63 11.14 0.91 0.33
C ILE A 63 10.05 1.48 1.23
N ARG A 64 9.23 0.61 1.85
CA ARG A 64 8.13 1.03 2.72
C ARG A 64 8.63 1.80 3.94
N GLU A 65 9.71 1.32 4.54
CA GLU A 65 10.36 2.00 5.67
C GLU A 65 10.84 3.40 5.28
N SER A 66 11.54 3.51 4.14
CA SER A 66 12.03 4.80 3.62
C SER A 66 10.89 5.78 3.37
N GLN A 67 9.79 5.33 2.74
CA GLN A 67 8.59 6.15 2.53
C GLN A 67 8.01 6.67 3.86
N LEU A 68 7.90 5.81 4.88
CA LEU A 68 7.36 6.20 6.19
C LEU A 68 8.28 7.20 6.91
N VAL A 69 9.60 7.04 6.79
CA VAL A 69 10.58 8.00 7.34
C VAL A 69 10.45 9.35 6.64
N GLN A 70 10.34 9.36 5.32
CA GLN A 70 10.14 10.58 4.55
C GLN A 70 8.84 11.29 4.96
N GLN A 71 7.72 10.58 5.03
CA GLN A 71 6.44 11.13 5.49
C GLN A 71 6.51 11.68 6.91
N TRP A 72 7.19 10.98 7.81
CA TRP A 72 7.41 11.45 9.18
C TRP A 72 8.21 12.76 9.19
N ALA A 73 9.27 12.87 8.38
CA ALA A 73 10.10 14.06 8.29
C ALA A 73 9.33 15.25 7.69
N GLU A 74 8.56 15.01 6.62
CA GLU A 74 7.69 16.01 5.99
C GLU A 74 6.71 16.61 7.01
N ILE A 75 6.07 15.76 7.82
CA ILE A 75 5.09 16.21 8.83
C ILE A 75 5.75 16.99 9.97
N ASN A 76 6.92 16.56 10.47
CA ASN A 76 7.61 17.26 11.57
C ASN A 76 8.18 18.62 11.15
N ASN A 77 8.47 18.82 9.87
CA ASN A 77 9.00 20.09 9.35
C ASN A 77 7.91 21.14 9.08
N ILE A 78 6.63 20.84 9.33
CA ILE A 78 5.54 21.80 9.15
C ILE A 78 5.53 22.82 10.30
N LEU A 79 5.67 24.10 9.94
CA LEU A 79 5.49 25.24 10.84
C LEU A 79 4.08 25.24 11.46
N ASP A 80 3.97 25.64 12.72
CA ASP A 80 2.72 25.67 13.49
C ASP A 80 1.96 24.34 13.61
N PHE A 81 2.72 23.25 13.80
CA PHE A 81 2.19 21.89 14.06
C PHE A 81 1.12 21.83 15.16
N ARG A 82 1.14 22.75 16.13
CA ARG A 82 0.18 22.82 17.24
C ARG A 82 -1.25 23.14 16.78
N LEU A 83 -1.41 23.84 15.65
CA LEU A 83 -2.70 24.27 15.12
C LEU A 83 -3.36 23.22 14.21
N LYS A 84 -2.71 22.07 14.00
CA LYS A 84 -3.11 21.03 13.03
C LYS A 84 -3.26 19.67 13.71
N PRO A 85 -4.31 19.43 14.50
CA PRO A 85 -4.50 18.18 15.26
C PRO A 85 -4.53 16.93 14.39
N GLU A 86 -5.00 17.03 13.14
CA GLU A 86 -4.99 15.96 12.14
C GLU A 86 -3.57 15.44 11.85
N LEU A 87 -2.56 16.31 11.91
CA LEU A 87 -1.16 15.92 11.72
C LEU A 87 -0.62 15.09 12.88
N LYS A 88 -1.11 15.30 14.11
CA LYS A 88 -0.76 14.45 15.26
C LYS A 88 -1.28 13.02 15.07
N ILE A 89 -2.49 12.88 14.53
CA ILE A 89 -3.09 11.58 14.23
C ILE A 89 -2.28 10.89 13.11
N ALA A 90 -1.96 11.63 12.04
CA ALA A 90 -1.14 11.12 10.96
C ALA A 90 0.25 10.65 11.45
N LEU A 91 0.93 11.46 12.27
CA LEU A 91 2.22 11.12 12.87
C LEU A 91 2.16 9.82 13.67
N LYS A 92 1.17 9.69 14.57
CA LYS A 92 0.95 8.48 15.37
C LYS A 92 0.69 7.25 14.49
N ASN A 93 -0.05 7.42 13.39
CA ASN A 93 -0.30 6.34 12.44
C ASN A 93 0.97 5.94 11.67
N ILE A 94 1.81 6.90 11.28
CA ILE A 94 3.10 6.63 10.64
C ILE A 94 4.02 5.88 11.60
N GLU A 95 4.12 6.32 12.86
CA GLU A 95 4.91 5.63 13.89
C GLU A 95 4.43 4.20 14.10
N LYS A 96 3.11 3.99 14.22
CA LYS A 96 2.53 2.65 14.33
C LYS A 96 2.90 1.77 13.13
N GLN A 97 2.85 2.32 11.92
CA GLN A 97 3.21 1.60 10.71
C GLN A 97 4.71 1.28 10.63
N ARG A 98 5.59 2.19 11.07
CA ARG A 98 7.03 1.93 11.16
C ARG A 98 7.33 0.76 12.09
N HIS A 99 6.72 0.75 13.28
CA HIS A 99 6.86 -0.39 14.21
C HIS A 99 6.33 -1.69 13.62
N ARG A 100 5.23 -1.63 12.86
CA ARG A 100 4.70 -2.79 12.15
C ARG A 100 5.69 -3.34 11.12
N VAL A 101 6.24 -2.48 10.26
CA VAL A 101 7.24 -2.89 9.25
C VAL A 101 8.45 -3.59 9.90
N MET A 102 8.93 -3.07 11.04
CA MET A 102 10.02 -3.69 11.80
C MET A 102 9.66 -5.09 12.33
N ARG A 103 8.46 -5.23 12.89
CA ARG A 103 7.97 -6.52 13.38
C ARG A 103 7.77 -7.52 12.24
N ASP A 104 7.13 -7.08 11.16
CA ASP A 104 6.85 -7.91 10.00
C ASP A 104 8.16 -8.39 9.37
N ARG A 105 9.19 -7.54 9.29
CA ARG A 105 10.53 -7.92 8.84
C ARG A 105 11.09 -9.12 9.63
N GLU A 106 11.00 -9.07 10.96
CA GLU A 106 11.50 -10.15 11.82
C GLU A 106 10.68 -11.43 11.64
N LEU A 107 9.36 -11.32 11.65
CA LEU A 107 8.45 -12.47 11.47
C LEU A 107 8.68 -13.15 10.11
N LEU A 108 8.79 -12.36 9.05
CA LEU A 108 9.03 -12.88 7.70
C LEU A 108 10.43 -13.48 7.56
N LEU A 109 11.45 -12.90 8.22
CA LEU A 109 12.78 -13.51 8.26
C LEU A 109 12.73 -14.90 8.92
N MET A 110 12.04 -15.02 10.06
CA MET A 110 11.82 -16.30 10.73
C MET A 110 11.00 -17.27 9.89
N GLU A 111 9.99 -16.80 9.18
CA GLU A 111 9.22 -17.67 8.29
C GLU A 111 10.12 -18.24 7.19
N TYR A 112 10.88 -17.39 6.50
CA TYR A 112 11.69 -17.77 5.35
C TYR A 112 12.94 -18.59 5.72
N PHE A 113 13.56 -18.37 6.88
CA PHE A 113 14.83 -19.01 7.29
C PHE A 113 14.81 -19.70 8.65
N GLY A 114 13.81 -19.48 9.49
CA GLY A 114 13.70 -20.06 10.83
C GLY A 114 13.38 -21.57 10.86
N LYS A 115 13.31 -22.22 9.69
CA LYS A 115 13.30 -23.69 9.56
C LYS A 115 14.68 -24.26 9.19
N ILE A 116 15.73 -23.80 9.87
CA ILE A 116 16.97 -24.58 9.98
C ILE A 116 16.92 -25.25 11.36
N SER A 117 16.23 -26.40 11.43
CA SER A 117 16.34 -27.39 12.48
C SER A 117 16.19 -28.78 11.86
#